data_AF-W0T5Q5-F1
#
_entry.id   AF-W0T5Q5-F1
#
_cell.length_a   1.000
_cell.length_b   1.000
_cell.length_c   1.000
_cell.angle_alpha   90.00
_cell.angle_beta   90.00
_cell.angle_gamma   90.00
#
_symmetry.space_group_name_H-M   'P 1'
#
loop_
_entity.id
_entity.type
_entity.pdbx_description
1 polymer ?
#
loop_
_entity_poly.entity_id
_entity_poly.type
_entity_poly.pdbx_seq_one_letter_code
_entity_poly.pdbx_strand_id
1 'polypeptide(L)'
;MSEDVIKNSEALDQLAKLILSNSKKNPSSLASIKEDYENKLKNLNELISMITSVELDKAKFSELVSKKIEIINKDGHDYALIPVLKPQERVKTGKKKSKPNNIQCSYCKETGHLRSKCNKKLLGLPP
;
A
#
# COMPACT_ATOMS: atom_id res chain seq x y z
N MET A 1 28.75 -12.79 21.45
CA MET A 1 29.06 -13.01 20.01
C MET A 1 28.69 -14.42 19.58
N SER A 2 29.34 -15.47 20.08
CA SER A 2 29.00 -16.87 19.72
C SER A 2 27.73 -17.40 20.40
N GLU A 3 27.48 -17.06 21.67
CA GLU A 3 26.28 -17.48 22.39
C GLU A 3 24.98 -16.91 21.80
N ASP A 4 25.03 -15.69 21.27
CA ASP A 4 23.87 -15.04 20.63
C ASP A 4 23.51 -15.75 19.31
N VAL A 5 24.52 -16.24 18.58
CA VAL A 5 24.33 -17.02 17.35
C VAL A 5 23.71 -18.39 17.65
N ILE A 6 24.10 -19.02 18.77
CA ILE A 6 23.53 -20.29 19.21
C ILE A 6 22.07 -20.10 19.63
N LYS A 7 21.78 -19.08 20.46
CA LYS A 7 20.40 -18.75 20.87
C LYS A 7 19.50 -18.42 19.69
N ASN A 8 20.01 -17.71 18.68
CA ASN A 8 19.27 -17.40 17.47
C ASN A 8 18.99 -18.66 16.63
N SER A 9 19.97 -19.57 16.53
CA SER A 9 19.78 -20.86 15.84
C SER A 9 18.74 -21.73 16.54
N GLU A 10 18.78 -21.80 17.88
CA GLU A 10 17.79 -22.53 18.68
C GLU A 10 16.39 -21.93 18.58
N ALA A 11 16.27 -20.60 18.57
CA ALA A 11 15.00 -19.92 18.38
C ALA A 11 14.40 -20.20 16.99
N LEU A 12 15.24 -20.24 15.94
CA LEU A 12 14.83 -20.60 14.59
C LEU A 12 14.35 -22.06 14.51
N ASP A 13 15.07 -22.98 15.16
CA ASP A 13 14.67 -24.40 15.22
C ASP A 13 13.34 -24.61 15.96
N GLN A 14 13.12 -23.86 17.04
CA GLN A 14 11.84 -23.87 17.76
C GLN A 14 10.69 -23.35 16.89
N LEU A 15 10.92 -22.28 16.13
CA LEU A 15 9.94 -21.75 15.17
C LEU A 15 9.64 -22.76 14.06
N ALA A 16 10.67 -23.42 13.52
CA ALA A 16 10.48 -24.46 12.50
C ALA A 16 9.63 -25.63 13.03
N LYS A 17 9.89 -26.09 14.27
CA LYS A 17 9.08 -27.11 14.94
C LYS A 17 7.63 -26.66 15.15
N LEU A 18 7.40 -25.39 15.51
CA LEU A 18 6.06 -24.84 15.65
C LEU A 18 5.32 -24.76 14.31
N ILE A 19 5.98 -24.34 13.23
CA ILE A 19 5.39 -24.30 11.89
C ILE A 19 5.03 -25.71 11.41
N LEU A 20 5.92 -26.70 11.60
CA LEU A 20 5.70 -28.10 11.21
C LEU A 20 4.63 -28.80 12.07
N SER A 21 4.47 -28.41 13.33
CA SER A 21 3.43 -28.97 14.20
C SER A 21 2.06 -28.31 13.94
N ASN A 22 2.03 -27.01 13.64
CA ASN A 22 0.80 -26.33 13.20
C ASN A 22 0.33 -26.80 11.82
N SER A 23 1.26 -27.06 10.90
CA SER A 23 0.92 -27.57 9.56
C SER A 23 0.29 -28.97 9.61
N LYS A 24 0.72 -29.82 10.55
CA LYS A 24 0.12 -31.14 10.78
C LYS A 24 -1.24 -31.09 11.50
N LYS A 25 -1.48 -30.06 12.33
CA LYS A 25 -2.74 -29.89 13.08
C LYS A 25 -3.87 -29.29 12.24
N ASN A 26 -3.56 -28.45 11.25
CA ASN A 26 -4.55 -27.80 10.38
C ASN A 26 -4.22 -27.97 8.89
N PRO A 27 -4.30 -29.19 8.32
CA PRO A 27 -4.00 -29.45 6.91
C PRO A 27 -4.92 -28.67 5.95
N SER A 28 -6.16 -28.38 6.38
CA SER A 28 -7.13 -27.57 5.63
C SER A 28 -6.69 -26.11 5.46
N SER A 29 -6.09 -25.51 6.48
CA SER A 29 -5.65 -24.10 6.42
C SER A 29 -4.42 -23.89 5.54
N LEU A 30 -3.54 -24.88 5.45
CA LEU A 30 -2.34 -24.79 4.63
C LEU A 30 -2.65 -25.08 3.16
N ALA A 31 -3.57 -26.02 2.90
CA ALA A 31 -4.11 -26.23 1.56
C ALA A 31 -4.83 -24.97 1.05
N SER A 32 -5.66 -24.33 1.88
CA SER A 32 -6.33 -23.08 1.50
C SER A 32 -5.34 -21.92 1.28
N ILE A 33 -4.29 -21.80 2.11
CA ILE A 33 -3.25 -20.77 1.90
C ILE A 33 -2.46 -21.01 0.61
N LYS A 34 -2.14 -22.27 0.29
CA LYS A 34 -1.49 -22.62 -0.98
C LYS A 34 -2.39 -22.32 -2.17
N GLU A 35 -3.66 -22.68 -2.08
CA GLU A 35 -4.66 -22.39 -3.10
C GLU A 35 -4.84 -20.87 -3.30
N ASP A 36 -4.92 -20.10 -2.22
CA ASP A 36 -4.98 -18.63 -2.26
C ASP A 36 -3.74 -18.02 -2.92
N TYR A 37 -2.56 -18.58 -2.64
CA TYR A 37 -1.30 -18.14 -3.23
C TYR A 37 -1.24 -18.47 -4.72
N GLU A 38 -1.63 -19.68 -5.13
CA GLU A 38 -1.71 -20.07 -6.53
C GLU A 38 -2.74 -19.25 -7.31
N ASN A 39 -3.89 -18.94 -6.70
CA ASN A 39 -4.91 -18.07 -7.28
C ASN A 39 -4.38 -16.65 -7.48
N LYS A 40 -3.63 -16.10 -6.52
CA LYS A 40 -2.97 -14.80 -6.67
C LYS A 40 -1.93 -14.82 -7.79
N LEU A 41 -1.13 -15.88 -7.90
CA LEU A 41 -0.16 -16.03 -8.99
C LEU A 41 -0.84 -16.13 -10.36
N LYS A 42 -1.95 -16.87 -10.47
CA LYS A 42 -2.75 -16.94 -11.70
C LYS A 42 -3.30 -15.57 -12.09
N ASN A 43 -3.92 -14.84 -11.15
CA ASN A 43 -4.44 -13.50 -11.40
C ASN A 43 -3.33 -12.53 -11.82
N LEU A 44 -2.15 -12.60 -11.20
CA LEU A 44 -1.01 -11.77 -11.59
C LEU A 44 -0.51 -12.11 -12.98
N ASN A 45 -0.38 -13.40 -13.31
CA ASN A 45 0.04 -13.83 -14.65
C ASN A 45 -0.97 -13.46 -15.73
N GLU A 46 -2.27 -13.48 -15.41
CA GLU A 46 -3.33 -13.03 -16.31
C GLU A 46 -3.26 -11.52 -16.56
N LEU A 47 -3.08 -10.72 -15.51
CA LEU A 47 -2.88 -9.27 -15.63
C LEU A 47 -1.60 -8.93 -16.41
N ILE A 48 -0.50 -9.61 -16.11
CA ILE A 48 0.76 -9.46 -16.85
C ILE A 48 0.53 -9.82 -18.30
N SER A 49 -0.12 -10.96 -18.58
CA SER A 49 -0.46 -11.39 -19.94
C SER A 49 -1.33 -10.36 -20.66
N MET A 50 -2.32 -9.75 -20.01
CA MET A 50 -3.13 -8.66 -20.59
C MET A 50 -2.30 -7.41 -20.90
N ILE A 51 -1.32 -7.06 -20.06
CA ILE A 51 -0.45 -5.89 -20.25
C ILE A 51 0.62 -6.16 -21.31
N THR A 52 1.18 -7.38 -21.35
CA THR A 52 2.26 -7.77 -22.26
C THR A 52 1.76 -8.24 -23.61
N SER A 53 0.48 -8.64 -23.72
CA SER A 53 -0.17 -8.83 -25.00
C SER A 53 -0.41 -7.44 -25.58
N VAL A 54 0.54 -6.98 -26.38
CA VAL A 54 0.73 -5.64 -26.95
C VAL A 54 -0.47 -5.12 -27.78
N GLU A 55 -1.57 -5.87 -27.86
CA GLU A 55 -2.86 -5.41 -28.34
C GLU A 55 -3.85 -5.35 -27.17
N LEU A 56 -3.58 -4.47 -26.20
CA LEU A 56 -4.67 -3.88 -25.43
C LEU A 56 -5.57 -3.21 -26.45
N ASP A 57 -6.66 -3.89 -26.80
CA ASP A 57 -7.71 -3.43 -27.67
C ASP A 57 -8.20 -2.10 -27.10
N LYS A 58 -7.61 -1.00 -27.59
CA LYS A 58 -7.72 0.33 -26.98
C LYS A 58 -9.17 0.73 -26.84
N ALA A 59 -10.02 0.23 -27.74
CA ALA A 59 -11.47 0.36 -27.69
C ALA A 59 -12.07 -0.30 -26.43
N LYS A 60 -11.76 -1.56 -26.15
CA LYS A 60 -12.28 -2.27 -24.96
C LYS A 60 -11.75 -1.71 -23.65
N PHE A 61 -10.46 -1.35 -23.62
CA PHE A 61 -9.87 -0.69 -22.46
C PHE A 61 -10.48 0.71 -22.25
N SER A 62 -10.63 1.49 -23.32
CA SER A 62 -11.29 2.80 -23.28
C SER A 62 -12.74 2.68 -22.80
N GLU A 63 -13.51 1.69 -23.25
CA GLU A 63 -14.87 1.46 -22.75
C GLU A 63 -14.91 1.08 -21.27
N LEU A 64 -13.99 0.24 -20.79
CA LEU A 64 -13.88 -0.16 -19.38
C LEU A 64 -13.45 1.00 -18.47
N VAL A 65 -12.57 1.87 -18.97
CA VAL A 65 -12.06 3.04 -18.26
C VAL A 65 -13.07 4.18 -18.29
N SER A 66 -13.69 4.47 -19.44
CA SER A 66 -14.68 5.53 -19.62
C SER A 66 -15.95 5.28 -18.79
N LYS A 67 -16.30 4.02 -18.52
CA LYS A 67 -17.42 3.67 -17.62
C LYS A 67 -17.18 4.09 -16.15
N LYS A 68 -15.93 4.38 -15.77
CA LYS A 68 -15.55 4.72 -14.37
C LYS A 68 -14.91 6.09 -14.22
N ILE A 69 -14.54 6.73 -15.33
CA ILE A 69 -13.88 8.03 -15.33
C ILE A 69 -14.82 9.03 -15.99
N GLU A 70 -15.35 9.93 -15.17
CA GLU A 70 -16.13 11.07 -15.66
C GLU A 70 -15.16 12.14 -16.15
N ILE A 71 -15.32 12.56 -17.41
CA ILE A 71 -14.56 13.67 -17.99
C ILE A 71 -15.40 14.94 -17.86
N ILE A 72 -14.83 15.98 -17.25
CA ILE A 72 -15.46 17.30 -17.11
C ILE A 72 -14.66 18.34 -17.91
N ASN A 73 -15.36 19.23 -18.61
CA ASN A 73 -14.72 20.39 -19.24
C ASN A 73 -14.83 21.59 -18.31
N LYS A 74 -13.70 22.19 -17.95
CA LYS A 74 -13.63 23.45 -17.20
C LYS A 74 -12.56 24.34 -17.81
N ASP A 75 -12.91 25.59 -18.05
CA ASP A 75 -11.99 26.62 -18.54
C ASP A 75 -11.28 26.24 -19.85
N GLY A 76 -11.97 25.51 -20.74
CA GLY A 76 -11.42 25.05 -22.03
C GLY A 76 -10.45 23.86 -21.92
N HIS A 77 -10.33 23.26 -20.74
CA HIS A 77 -9.52 22.07 -20.50
C HIS A 77 -10.40 20.87 -20.10
N ASP A 78 -10.05 19.70 -20.64
CA ASP A 78 -10.69 18.43 -20.29
C ASP A 78 -9.97 17.80 -19.08
N TYR A 79 -10.73 17.52 -18.02
CA TYR A 79 -10.25 16.90 -16.79
C TYR A 79 -10.90 15.54 -16.60
N ALA A 80 -10.11 14.52 -16.27
CA ALA A 80 -10.58 13.19 -15.92
C ALA A 80 -10.70 13.03 -14.38
N LEU A 81 -11.89 12.72 -13.87
CA LEU A 81 -12.12 12.43 -12.46
C LEU A 81 -11.74 10.98 -12.16
N ILE A 82 -10.62 10.80 -11.47
CA ILE A 82 -10.14 9.48 -11.04
C ILE A 82 -10.48 9.28 -9.57
N PRO A 83 -11.28 8.26 -9.21
CA PRO A 83 -11.59 7.95 -7.82
C PRO A 83 -10.31 7.60 -7.05
N VAL A 84 -9.95 8.42 -6.07
CA VAL A 84 -8.81 8.16 -5.19
C VAL A 84 -9.29 7.37 -3.98
N LEU A 85 -8.94 6.08 -3.91
CA LEU A 85 -9.13 5.29 -2.70
C LEU A 85 -8.16 5.79 -1.64
N LYS A 86 -8.66 6.58 -0.69
CA LYS A 86 -7.86 6.96 0.48
C LYS A 86 -7.57 5.67 1.27
N PRO A 87 -6.30 5.34 1.55
CA PRO A 87 -5.99 4.24 2.45
C PRO A 87 -6.68 4.54 3.78
N GLN A 88 -7.55 3.62 4.23
CA GLN A 88 -8.25 3.79 5.49
C GLN A 88 -7.23 4.02 6.60
N GLU A 89 -7.23 5.23 7.16
CA GLU A 89 -6.45 5.52 8.35
C GLU A 89 -6.95 4.58 9.43
N ARG A 90 -6.12 3.60 9.82
CA ARG A 90 -6.40 2.76 10.98
C ARG A 90 -6.62 3.71 12.15
N VAL A 91 -7.87 3.86 12.57
CA VAL A 91 -8.27 4.68 13.72
C VAL A 91 -7.57 4.07 14.94
N LYS A 92 -6.42 4.62 15.31
CA LYS A 92 -5.74 4.27 16.55
C LYS A 92 -6.61 4.84 17.68
N THR A 93 -7.42 3.97 18.28
CA THR A 93 -8.13 4.21 19.54
C THR A 93 -7.11 4.38 20.66
N GLY A 94 -6.55 5.58 20.76
CA GLY A 94 -5.52 5.91 21.73
C GLY A 94 -5.03 7.33 21.52
N LYS A 95 -5.81 8.32 21.97
CA LYS A 95 -5.39 9.72 22.02
C LYS A 95 -4.28 9.87 23.08
N LYS A 96 -3.05 9.50 22.75
CA LYS A 96 -1.87 10.04 23.43
C LYS A 96 -1.77 11.50 23.02
N LYS A 97 -1.92 12.42 23.98
CA LYS A 97 -1.68 13.86 23.77
C LYS A 97 -0.25 14.03 23.24
N SER A 98 -0.10 14.31 21.95
CA SER A 98 1.21 14.59 21.37
C SER A 98 1.72 15.90 21.98
N LYS A 99 2.96 15.92 22.46
CA LYS A 99 3.60 17.16 22.90
C LYS A 99 3.55 18.18 21.74
N PRO A 100 3.26 19.46 22.02
CA PRO A 100 3.22 20.47 20.97
C PRO A 100 4.58 20.54 20.29
N ASN A 101 4.59 20.34 18.98
CA ASN A 101 5.82 20.40 18.20
C ASN A 101 6.17 21.87 17.95
N ASN A 102 7.11 22.42 18.70
CA ASN A 102 7.57 23.80 18.53
C ASN A 102 8.66 23.95 17.44
N ILE A 103 8.82 22.94 16.58
CA ILE A 103 9.74 23.02 15.44
C ILE A 103 9.16 23.97 14.40
N GLN A 104 9.95 24.98 14.02
CA GLN A 104 9.66 25.86 12.90
C GLN A 104 9.88 25.13 11.58
N CYS A 105 8.91 25.24 10.67
CA CYS A 105 9.04 24.72 9.32
C CYS A 105 10.12 25.50 8.56
N SER A 106 11.08 24.80 7.96
CA SER A 106 12.14 25.44 7.17
C SER A 106 11.65 26.10 5.86
N TYR A 107 10.37 25.96 5.51
CA TYR A 107 9.76 26.56 4.32
C TYR A 107 8.99 27.83 4.68
N CYS A 108 7.91 27.71 5.45
CA CYS A 108 7.02 28.83 5.80
C CYS A 108 7.30 29.46 7.16
N LYS A 109 8.29 28.97 7.92
CA LYS A 109 8.69 29.44 9.26
C LYS A 109 7.62 29.35 10.35
N GLU A 110 6.45 28.80 10.07
CA GLU A 110 5.40 28.52 11.05
C GLU A 110 5.75 27.27 11.88
N THR A 111 5.35 27.26 13.16
CA THR A 111 5.56 26.15 14.07
C THR A 111 4.50 25.06 13.92
N GLY A 112 4.82 23.82 14.28
CA GLY A 112 3.84 22.73 14.36
C GLY A 112 3.90 21.72 13.22
N HIS A 113 4.78 21.91 12.23
CA HIS A 113 4.94 20.98 11.11
C HIS A 113 6.36 20.97 10.55
N LEU A 114 6.69 19.90 9.81
CA LEU A 114 7.95 19.75 9.09
C LEU A 114 7.81 20.19 7.63
N ARG A 115 8.91 20.53 6.96
CA ARG A 115 8.95 20.88 5.52
C ARG A 115 8.22 19.86 4.62
N SER A 116 8.28 18.58 4.97
CA SER A 116 7.61 17.49 4.25
C SER A 116 6.09 17.50 4.37
N LYS A 117 5.54 18.12 5.43
CA LYS A 117 4.10 18.22 5.71
C LYS A 117 3.61 19.68 5.66
N CYS A 118 4.33 20.55 4.94
CA CYS A 118 3.97 21.96 4.84
C CYS A 118 2.90 22.16 3.76
N ASN A 119 1.74 22.69 4.15
CA ASN A 119 0.63 22.95 3.22
C ASN A 119 1.00 23.98 2.16
N LYS A 120 1.73 25.05 2.51
CA LYS A 120 2.17 26.05 1.53
C LYS A 120 3.06 25.44 0.43
N LYS A 121 3.96 24.53 0.82
CA LYS A 121 4.80 23.78 -0.14
C LYS A 121 3.98 22.84 -1.02
N LEU A 122 3.01 22.12 -0.44
CA LEU A 122 2.15 21.19 -1.18
C LEU A 122 1.24 21.93 -2.18
N LEU A 123 0.85 23.15 -1.85
CA LEU A 123 0.04 24.03 -2.71
C LEU A 123 0.88 24.88 -3.69
N GLY A 124 2.21 24.76 -3.66
CA GLY A 124 3.10 25.54 -4.53
C GLY A 124 3.11 27.05 -4.26
N LEU A 125 2.63 27.48 -3.10
CA LEU A 125 2.59 28.90 -2.71
C LEU A 125 3.97 29.37 -2.26
N PRO A 126 4.38 30.62 -2.58
CA PRO A 126 5.64 31.16 -2.09
C PRO A 126 5.69 31.18 -0.56
N PRO A 127 6.91 31.08 0.03
CA PRO A 127 7.10 30.98 1.48
C PRO A 127 6.60 32.19 2.26
#